data_AF-T1BED8-F1
#
_entry.id   AF-T1BED8-F1
#
_cell.length_a   1.000
_cell.length_b   1.000
_cell.length_c   1.000
_cell.angle_alpha   90.00
_cell.angle_beta   90.00
_cell.angle_gamma   90.00
#
_symmetry.space_group_name_H-M   'P 1'
#
loop_
_entity.id
_entity.type
_entity.pdbx_description
1 polymer ?
#
loop_
_entity_poly.entity_id
_entity_poly.type
_entity_poly.pdbx_seq_one_letter_code
_entity_poly.pdbx_strand_id
1 'polypeptide(L)'
;MPYEWSDSDGASAPPPGSIVVTSFPSAGLATTVAGHFMIRSLKLTRTGLFEAPEMAPVAVIQGGEVQPPIRAYGNAGLSLVLSEFPPSSGQAMPIAQAIMEGARRRRARMIVCLEGVVPHPSSGEAEEAPPDEGSKASWVVLSHRTADLDRRFLKPPSKLLSDGVIAGVTGALLVNLPPRRDSPWWRSWSAPAR
;
A
#
# COMPACT_ATOMS: atom_id res chain seq x y z
N MET A 1 -2.36 -12.90 -18.24
CA MET A 1 -2.20 -11.44 -18.48
C MET A 1 -1.77 -10.85 -17.15
N PRO A 2 -0.85 -9.87 -17.08
CA PRO A 2 -0.47 -9.30 -15.79
C PRO A 2 -1.66 -8.60 -15.13
N TYR A 3 -1.58 -8.40 -13.81
CA TYR A 3 -2.54 -7.55 -13.11
C TYR A 3 -2.51 -6.15 -13.71
N GLU A 4 -3.69 -5.58 -13.97
CA GLU A 4 -3.84 -4.23 -14.48
C GLU A 4 -4.70 -3.40 -13.53
N TRP A 5 -4.24 -2.19 -13.20
CA TRP A 5 -5.05 -1.20 -12.51
C TRP A 5 -5.72 -0.30 -13.55
N SER A 6 -7.03 -0.44 -13.74
CA SER A 6 -7.85 0.40 -14.62
C SER A 6 -8.57 1.49 -13.83
N ASP A 7 -8.73 2.68 -14.44
CA ASP A 7 -9.55 3.76 -13.89
C ASP A 7 -11.03 3.46 -14.17
N SER A 8 -11.90 3.77 -13.21
CA SER A 8 -13.35 3.65 -13.40
C SER A 8 -13.88 4.78 -14.28
N ASP A 9 -14.95 4.49 -15.03
CA ASP A 9 -15.61 5.49 -15.86
C ASP A 9 -16.01 6.74 -15.05
N GLY A 10 -15.65 7.91 -15.56
CA GLY A 10 -15.92 9.20 -14.90
C GLY A 10 -14.99 9.55 -13.74
N ALA A 11 -14.01 8.72 -13.39
CA ALA A 11 -13.00 9.07 -12.39
C ALA A 11 -12.07 10.16 -12.93
N SER A 12 -12.00 11.30 -12.24
CA SER A 12 -10.94 12.28 -12.51
C SER A 12 -9.62 11.73 -11.98
N ALA A 13 -8.64 11.50 -12.86
CA ALA A 13 -7.30 11.13 -12.44
C ALA A 13 -6.76 12.16 -11.43
N PRO A 14 -6.12 11.73 -10.33
CA PRO A 14 -5.57 12.68 -9.38
C PRO A 14 -4.46 13.52 -10.04
N PRO A 15 -4.31 14.81 -9.68
CA PRO A 15 -3.23 15.63 -10.16
C PRO A 15 -1.85 15.00 -9.88
N PRO A 16 -0.85 15.32 -10.71
CA PRO A 16 0.52 14.91 -10.48
C PRO A 16 1.00 15.22 -9.06
N GLY A 17 1.78 14.31 -8.50
CA GLY A 17 2.31 14.45 -7.14
C GLY A 17 1.37 13.96 -6.05
N SER A 18 0.25 13.30 -6.38
CA SER A 18 -0.60 12.60 -5.40
C SER A 18 0.15 11.49 -4.64
N ILE A 19 -0.43 11.00 -3.54
CA ILE A 19 0.07 9.83 -2.81
C ILE A 19 -0.74 8.60 -3.20
N VAL A 20 -0.06 7.48 -3.43
CA VAL A 20 -0.71 6.17 -3.46
C VAL A 20 -0.57 5.53 -2.08
N VAL A 21 -1.67 5.07 -1.50
CA VAL A 21 -1.68 4.28 -0.27
C VAL A 21 -2.10 2.86 -0.63
N THR A 22 -1.45 1.86 -0.05
CA THR A 22 -1.85 0.46 -0.21
C THR A 22 -2.31 -0.11 1.12
N SER A 23 -3.38 -0.90 1.07
CA SER A 23 -3.99 -1.51 2.24
C SER A 23 -4.40 -2.93 1.88
N PHE A 24 -3.47 -3.87 2.08
CA PHE A 24 -3.71 -5.30 1.93
C PHE A 24 -3.90 -5.93 3.32
N PRO A 25 -4.68 -7.02 3.46
CA PRO A 25 -4.80 -7.70 4.73
C PRO A 25 -3.44 -8.16 5.22
N SER A 26 -3.08 -7.74 6.43
CA SER A 26 -1.86 -8.09 7.14
C SER A 26 -2.20 -8.70 8.49
N ALA A 27 -1.20 -8.83 9.38
CA ALA A 27 -1.44 -9.20 10.76
C ALA A 27 -2.52 -8.33 11.43
N GLY A 28 -3.47 -9.00 12.09
CA GLY A 28 -4.53 -8.36 12.90
C GLY A 28 -5.62 -7.62 12.12
N LEU A 29 -5.65 -7.68 10.78
CA LEU A 29 -6.62 -6.98 9.91
C LEU A 29 -6.68 -5.44 10.08
N ALA A 30 -5.77 -4.87 10.86
CA ALA A 30 -5.73 -3.45 11.19
C ALA A 30 -5.62 -2.58 9.94
N THR A 31 -4.91 -3.06 8.92
CA THR A 31 -4.74 -2.38 7.63
C THR A 31 -6.07 -2.21 6.91
N THR A 32 -6.84 -3.28 6.73
CA THR A 32 -8.17 -3.24 6.08
C THR A 32 -9.15 -2.34 6.84
N VAL A 33 -9.13 -2.37 8.18
CA VAL A 33 -9.92 -1.46 9.02
C VAL A 33 -9.51 -0.01 8.78
N ALA A 34 -8.20 0.28 8.78
CA ALA A 34 -7.67 1.61 8.50
C ALA A 34 -8.01 2.10 7.09
N GLY A 35 -7.91 1.23 6.08
CA GLY A 35 -8.28 1.53 4.70
C GLY A 35 -9.77 1.92 4.58
N HIS A 36 -10.68 1.14 5.14
CA HIS A 36 -12.10 1.51 5.15
C HIS A 36 -12.39 2.77 5.98
N PHE A 37 -11.67 2.97 7.09
CA PHE A 37 -11.77 4.20 7.86
C PHE A 37 -11.34 5.42 7.04
N MET A 38 -10.26 5.32 6.24
CA MET A 38 -9.83 6.36 5.31
C MET A 38 -10.89 6.63 4.24
N ILE A 39 -11.48 5.59 3.64
CA ILE A 39 -12.55 5.75 2.64
C ILE A 39 -13.70 6.59 3.21
N ARG A 40 -14.20 6.24 4.39
CA ARG A 40 -15.32 6.96 5.03
C ARG A 40 -14.93 8.38 5.46
N SER A 41 -13.79 8.53 6.12
CA SER A 41 -13.38 9.79 6.74
C SER A 41 -12.95 10.83 5.72
N LEU A 42 -12.29 10.40 4.64
CA LEU A 42 -11.83 11.27 3.55
C LEU A 42 -12.81 11.33 2.38
N LYS A 43 -13.97 10.66 2.51
CA LYS A 43 -15.01 10.57 1.49
C LYS A 43 -14.46 10.15 0.12
N LEU A 44 -13.59 9.14 0.12
CA LEU A 44 -12.98 8.63 -1.11
C LEU A 44 -14.03 7.90 -1.93
N THR A 45 -14.08 8.18 -3.22
CA THR A 45 -14.95 7.48 -4.16
C THR A 45 -14.17 6.38 -4.88
N ARG A 46 -14.84 5.35 -5.38
CA ARG A 46 -14.18 4.34 -6.23
C ARG A 46 -13.65 5.03 -7.50
N THR A 47 -12.35 4.92 -7.74
CA THR A 47 -11.67 5.51 -8.90
C THR A 47 -11.08 4.48 -9.83
N GLY A 48 -11.02 3.21 -9.43
CA GLY A 48 -10.48 2.15 -10.26
C GLY A 48 -10.65 0.76 -9.67
N LEU A 49 -10.27 -0.22 -10.47
CA LEU A 49 -10.31 -1.63 -10.13
C LEU A 49 -9.06 -2.33 -10.65
N PHE A 50 -8.80 -3.53 -10.13
CA PHE A 50 -7.72 -4.37 -10.61
C PHE A 50 -8.31 -5.58 -11.34
N GLU A 51 -7.73 -5.93 -12.47
CA GLU A 51 -8.15 -7.05 -13.29
C GLU A 51 -6.96 -7.96 -13.60
N ALA A 52 -7.16 -9.27 -13.48
CA ALA A 52 -6.23 -10.30 -13.90
C ALA A 52 -6.98 -11.61 -14.12
N PRO A 53 -6.59 -12.45 -15.10
CA PRO A 53 -7.12 -13.81 -15.24
C PRO A 53 -6.92 -14.66 -13.97
N GLU A 54 -5.83 -14.40 -13.24
CA GLU A 54 -5.45 -15.10 -12.02
C GLU A 54 -6.00 -14.43 -10.74
N MET A 55 -6.95 -13.50 -10.88
CA MET A 55 -7.62 -12.87 -9.73
C MET A 55 -8.44 -13.91 -8.97
N ALA A 56 -8.46 -13.81 -7.63
CA ALA A 56 -9.26 -14.71 -6.81
C ALA A 56 -10.75 -14.65 -7.23
N PRO A 57 -11.44 -15.80 -7.38
CA PRO A 57 -12.85 -15.85 -7.80
C PRO A 57 -13.77 -15.47 -6.63
N VAL A 58 -13.65 -14.23 -6.18
CA VAL A 58 -14.30 -13.70 -4.99
C VAL A 58 -15.13 -12.47 -5.38
N ALA A 59 -16.40 -12.47 -5.00
CA ALA A 59 -17.28 -11.33 -5.13
C ALA A 59 -17.43 -10.65 -3.75
N VAL A 60 -17.00 -9.39 -3.64
CA VAL A 60 -17.24 -8.58 -2.45
C VAL A 60 -18.60 -7.91 -2.60
N ILE A 61 -19.51 -8.12 -1.64
CA ILE A 61 -20.82 -7.48 -1.63
C ILE A 61 -20.80 -6.37 -0.58
N GLN A 62 -20.92 -5.12 -1.01
CA GLN A 62 -20.93 -3.97 -0.12
C GLN A 62 -21.95 -2.94 -0.58
N GLY A 63 -22.86 -2.55 0.32
CA GLY A 63 -23.93 -1.59 0.00
C GLY A 63 -24.92 -2.10 -1.06
N GLY A 64 -25.04 -3.42 -1.21
CA GLY A 64 -25.87 -4.04 -2.26
C GLY A 64 -25.19 -4.13 -3.63
N GLU A 65 -23.95 -3.66 -3.79
CA GLU A 65 -23.19 -3.76 -5.03
C GLU A 65 -22.16 -4.88 -4.99
N VAL A 66 -22.03 -5.60 -6.11
CA VAL A 66 -20.97 -6.59 -6.34
C VAL A 66 -19.70 -5.88 -6.80
N GLN A 67 -18.58 -6.22 -6.17
CA GLN A 67 -17.30 -5.56 -6.37
C GLN A 67 -16.14 -6.59 -6.44
N PRO A 68 -15.08 -6.30 -7.23
CA PRO A 68 -13.89 -7.14 -7.26
C PRO A 68 -13.10 -7.02 -5.95
N PRO A 69 -12.24 -8.01 -5.63
CA PRO A 69 -11.54 -8.05 -4.35
C PRO A 69 -10.50 -6.95 -4.18
N ILE A 70 -9.92 -6.43 -5.27
CA ILE A 70 -8.92 -5.35 -5.23
C ILE A 70 -9.47 -4.13 -5.98
N ARG A 71 -9.50 -2.98 -5.30
CA ARG A 71 -10.08 -1.73 -5.79
C ARG A 71 -9.19 -0.54 -5.49
N ALA A 72 -9.35 0.52 -6.27
CA ALA A 72 -8.78 1.82 -5.99
C ALA A 72 -9.89 2.82 -5.62
N TYR A 73 -9.66 3.56 -4.55
CA TYR A 73 -10.49 4.67 -4.09
C TYR A 73 -9.66 5.94 -4.09
N GLY A 74 -10.24 7.12 -4.32
CA GLY A 74 -9.42 8.32 -4.34
C GLY A 74 -10.17 9.63 -4.39
N ASN A 75 -9.36 10.69 -4.34
CA ASN A 75 -9.72 12.08 -4.60
C ASN A 75 -8.49 12.79 -5.18
N ALA A 76 -8.52 14.13 -5.27
CA ALA A 76 -7.40 14.90 -5.85
C ALA A 76 -6.06 14.76 -5.09
N GLY A 77 -6.04 14.34 -3.83
CA GLY A 77 -4.80 14.25 -3.04
C GLY A 77 -4.19 12.84 -2.97
N LEU A 78 -5.01 11.81 -3.19
CA LEU A 78 -4.73 10.45 -2.73
C LEU A 78 -5.44 9.40 -3.58
N SER A 79 -4.75 8.30 -3.87
CA SER A 79 -5.35 7.04 -4.31
C SER A 79 -5.05 5.94 -3.29
N LEU A 80 -6.07 5.30 -2.74
CA LEU A 80 -5.99 4.14 -1.86
C LEU A 80 -6.29 2.87 -2.66
N VAL A 81 -5.32 1.97 -2.77
CA VAL A 81 -5.52 0.60 -3.26
C VAL A 81 -5.85 -0.29 -2.06
N LEU A 82 -7.04 -0.90 -2.06
CA LEU A 82 -7.56 -1.72 -0.98
C LEU A 82 -7.81 -3.14 -1.49
N SER A 83 -7.46 -4.13 -0.66
CA SER A 83 -7.95 -5.50 -0.77
C SER A 83 -8.55 -5.97 0.55
N GLU A 84 -9.66 -6.69 0.52
CA GLU A 84 -10.22 -7.41 1.67
C GLU A 84 -9.65 -8.83 1.80
N PHE A 85 -8.99 -9.33 0.76
CA PHE A 85 -8.42 -10.68 0.73
C PHE A 85 -6.89 -10.63 0.58
N PRO A 86 -6.16 -11.47 1.33
CA PRO A 86 -4.71 -11.53 1.21
C PRO A 86 -4.32 -12.09 -0.16
N PRO A 87 -3.52 -11.37 -0.97
CA PRO A 87 -2.98 -11.93 -2.19
C PRO A 87 -2.06 -13.11 -1.89
N SER A 88 -2.06 -14.13 -2.75
CA SER A 88 -1.12 -15.24 -2.64
C SER A 88 0.32 -14.78 -2.92
N SER A 89 1.30 -15.60 -2.52
CA SER A 89 2.72 -15.31 -2.78
C SER A 89 3.02 -15.10 -4.27
N GLY A 90 2.37 -15.87 -5.15
CA GLY A 90 2.50 -15.71 -6.61
C GLY A 90 1.81 -14.46 -7.17
N GLN A 91 0.81 -13.93 -6.47
CA GLN A 91 0.08 -12.71 -6.89
C GLN A 91 0.75 -11.42 -6.39
N ALA A 92 1.53 -11.49 -5.30
CA ALA A 92 2.11 -10.32 -4.64
C ALA A 92 2.95 -9.43 -5.58
N MET A 93 3.87 -10.03 -6.34
CA MET A 93 4.74 -9.28 -7.26
C MET A 93 3.97 -8.71 -8.46
N PRO A 94 3.12 -9.48 -9.18
CA PRO A 94 2.26 -8.92 -10.22
C PRO A 94 1.39 -7.75 -9.77
N ILE A 95 0.77 -7.85 -8.58
CA ILE A 95 -0.02 -6.75 -8.01
C ILE A 95 0.86 -5.54 -7.71
N ALA A 96 2.04 -5.74 -7.11
CA ALA A 96 2.98 -4.66 -6.84
C ALA A 96 3.40 -3.95 -8.14
N GLN A 97 3.64 -4.68 -9.23
CA GLN A 97 3.94 -4.11 -10.54
C GLN A 97 2.78 -3.26 -11.08
N ALA A 98 1.54 -3.74 -10.98
CA ALA A 98 0.35 -2.99 -11.37
C ALA A 98 0.18 -1.68 -10.57
N ILE A 99 0.47 -1.73 -9.26
CA ILE A 99 0.45 -0.56 -8.38
C ILE A 99 1.55 0.44 -8.77
N MET A 100 2.78 -0.03 -9.01
CA MET A 100 3.90 0.82 -9.41
C MET A 100 3.62 1.51 -10.75
N GLU A 101 3.10 0.77 -11.73
CA GLU A 101 2.70 1.34 -13.02
C GLU A 101 1.57 2.35 -12.87
N GLY A 102 0.53 2.03 -12.09
CA GLY A 102 -0.54 2.97 -11.81
C GLY A 102 -0.09 4.23 -11.07
N ALA A 103 0.87 4.09 -10.13
CA ALA A 103 1.50 5.22 -9.45
C ALA A 103 2.31 6.09 -10.42
N ARG A 104 3.03 5.47 -11.37
CA ARG A 104 3.77 6.17 -12.43
C ARG A 104 2.88 7.00 -13.33
N ARG A 105 1.80 6.40 -13.86
CA ARG A 105 0.87 7.10 -14.75
C ARG A 105 0.26 8.33 -14.08
N ARG A 106 0.01 8.23 -12.77
CA ARG A 106 -0.50 9.33 -11.92
C ARG A 106 0.58 10.28 -11.42
N ARG A 107 1.85 10.05 -11.77
CA ARG A 107 3.03 10.79 -11.29
C ARG A 107 3.02 10.93 -9.77
N ALA A 108 2.65 9.87 -9.07
CA ALA A 108 2.58 9.85 -7.62
C ALA A 108 3.96 10.15 -7.03
N ARG A 109 3.99 10.95 -5.95
CA ARG A 109 5.25 11.33 -5.31
C ARG A 109 5.80 10.23 -4.38
N MET A 110 4.93 9.32 -3.94
CA MET A 110 5.24 8.30 -2.95
C MET A 110 4.14 7.23 -2.93
N ILE A 111 4.55 6.01 -2.57
CA ILE A 111 3.65 4.92 -2.19
C ILE A 111 3.81 4.68 -0.68
N VAL A 112 2.71 4.71 0.07
CA VAL A 112 2.68 4.45 1.51
C VAL A 112 1.92 3.15 1.74
N CYS A 113 2.57 2.16 2.34
CA CYS A 113 1.93 0.88 2.62
C CYS A 113 1.47 0.84 4.07
N LEU A 114 0.18 0.56 4.29
CA LEU A 114 -0.32 0.28 5.63
C LEU A 114 0.04 -1.17 5.97
N GLU A 115 0.65 -1.38 7.13
CA GLU A 115 1.01 -2.70 7.64
C GLU A 115 0.71 -2.83 9.13
N GLY A 116 0.29 -4.01 9.53
CA GLY A 116 0.19 -4.42 10.93
C GLY A 116 1.47 -5.12 11.38
N VAL A 117 1.98 -4.76 12.55
CA VAL A 117 3.18 -5.40 13.13
C VAL A 117 2.73 -6.32 14.27
N VAL A 118 3.13 -7.59 14.20
CA VAL A 118 3.07 -8.49 15.36
C VAL A 118 4.39 -8.37 16.11
N PRO A 119 4.41 -7.97 17.39
CA PRO A 119 5.62 -7.99 18.18
C PRO A 119 6.20 -9.41 18.23
N HIS A 120 7.51 -9.55 18.00
CA HIS A 120 8.17 -10.82 18.30
C HIS A 120 8.14 -10.98 19.83
N PRO A 121 7.66 -12.11 20.39
CA PRO A 121 7.85 -12.37 21.81
C PRO A 121 9.36 -12.33 22.08
N SER A 122 9.81 -11.41 22.92
CA SER A 122 11.22 -11.35 23.30
C SER A 122 11.58 -12.65 24.01
N SER A 123 12.64 -13.32 23.55
CA SER A 123 13.20 -14.48 24.26
C SER A 123 13.72 -14.04 25.62
N GLY A 124 12.89 -14.21 26.64
CA GLY A 124 13.17 -13.84 28.02
C GLY A 124 11.84 -13.67 28.72
N GLU A 125 11.73 -14.27 29.89
CA GLU A 125 10.57 -14.27 30.79
C GLU A 125 10.10 -12.84 31.09
N ALA A 126 9.38 -12.25 30.16
CA ALA A 126 8.44 -11.19 30.41
C ALA A 126 7.09 -11.82 30.08
N GLU A 127 6.21 -11.83 31.07
CA GLU A 127 4.81 -12.20 30.93
C GLU A 127 4.26 -11.68 29.60
N GLU A 128 3.28 -12.38 29.04
CA GLU A 128 2.32 -11.83 28.09
C GLU A 128 1.62 -10.63 28.74
N ALA A 129 2.34 -9.54 29.01
CA ALA A 129 1.76 -8.27 29.32
C ALA A 129 0.98 -7.91 28.05
N PRO A 130 -0.35 -7.67 28.18
CA PRO A 130 -1.10 -7.15 27.05
C PRO A 130 -0.33 -5.96 26.49
N PRO A 131 -0.27 -5.79 25.15
CA PRO A 131 0.44 -4.68 24.55
C PRO A 131 -0.01 -3.42 25.27
N ASP A 132 0.93 -2.77 25.95
CA ASP A 132 0.68 -1.64 26.83
C ASP A 132 -0.31 -0.72 26.11
N GLU A 133 -1.55 -0.61 26.60
CA GLU A 133 -2.64 0.08 25.88
C GLU A 133 -2.27 1.56 25.61
N GLY A 134 -1.19 2.05 26.25
CA GLY A 134 -0.57 3.37 26.06
C GLY A 134 0.62 3.44 25.08
N SER A 135 1.13 2.33 24.55
CA SER A 135 2.22 2.33 23.56
C SER A 135 1.71 2.77 22.19
N LYS A 136 1.53 4.08 22.01
CA LYS A 136 1.17 4.77 20.75
C LYS A 136 2.26 4.67 19.66
N ALA A 137 3.25 3.81 19.81
CA ALA A 137 4.38 3.72 18.90
C ALA A 137 3.95 3.11 17.57
N SER A 138 4.24 3.82 16.48
CA SER A 138 4.08 3.30 15.11
C SER A 138 5.45 2.94 14.55
N TRP A 139 5.50 1.89 13.74
CA TRP A 139 6.73 1.48 13.08
C TRP A 139 6.80 2.06 11.67
N VAL A 140 7.99 2.43 11.25
CA VAL A 140 8.26 2.96 9.91
C VAL A 140 9.35 2.10 9.26
N VAL A 141 9.08 1.69 8.02
CA VAL A 141 10.06 1.09 7.11
C VAL A 141 10.13 1.95 5.87
N LEU A 142 11.36 2.23 5.42
CA LEU A 142 11.62 3.06 4.25
C LEU A 142 12.42 2.22 3.24
N SER A 143 11.99 2.17 1.98
CA SER A 143 12.72 1.47 0.91
C SER A 143 14.13 2.02 0.70
N HIS A 144 14.34 3.29 1.04
CA HIS A 144 15.64 3.96 1.08
C HIS A 144 15.61 5.11 2.08
N ARG A 145 16.78 5.53 2.53
CA ARG A 145 16.94 6.60 3.52
C ARG A 145 17.34 7.90 2.86
N THR A 146 16.65 8.99 3.23
CA THR A 146 17.03 10.36 2.89
C THR A 146 16.71 11.26 4.07
N ALA A 147 17.42 12.38 4.21
CA ALA A 147 17.17 13.34 5.28
C ALA A 147 15.72 13.87 5.28
N ASP A 148 15.10 14.02 4.12
CA ASP A 148 13.70 14.47 4.00
C ASP A 148 12.71 13.40 4.47
N LEU A 149 12.92 12.12 4.10
CA LEU A 149 12.07 11.02 4.59
C LEU A 149 12.21 10.83 6.10
N ASP A 150 13.44 10.86 6.61
CA ASP A 150 13.70 10.75 8.04
C ASP A 150 12.99 11.88 8.81
N ARG A 151 13.14 13.13 8.35
CA ARG A 151 12.46 14.29 8.95
C ARG A 151 10.94 14.19 8.88
N ARG A 152 10.38 13.54 7.86
CA ARG A 152 8.91 13.39 7.70
C ARG A 152 8.33 12.29 8.56
N PHE A 153 8.99 11.13 8.61
CA PHE A 153 8.40 9.91 9.15
C PHE A 153 9.02 9.43 10.46
N LEU A 154 10.28 9.76 10.76
CA LEU A 154 10.99 9.32 11.97
C LEU A 154 10.90 10.39 13.07
N LYS A 155 9.67 10.70 13.47
CA LYS A 155 9.37 11.60 14.60
C LYS A 155 8.47 10.88 15.59
N PRO A 156 8.59 11.13 16.92
CA PRO A 156 7.71 10.54 17.91
C PRO A 156 6.22 10.73 17.54
N PRO A 157 5.38 9.70 17.70
CA PRO A 157 5.67 8.41 18.32
C PRO A 157 6.27 7.35 17.37
N SER A 158 6.56 7.70 16.12
CA SER A 158 7.07 6.77 15.10
C SER A 158 8.53 6.39 15.34
N LYS A 159 8.85 5.11 15.16
CA LYS A 159 10.21 4.55 15.26
C LYS A 159 10.55 3.77 14.01
N LEU A 160 11.83 3.80 13.62
CA LEU A 160 12.31 2.94 12.54
C LEU A 160 12.28 1.48 13.02
N LEU A 161 11.72 0.59 12.21
CA LEU A 161 11.85 -0.85 12.44
C LEU A 161 13.27 -1.28 12.02
N SER A 162 14.06 -1.79 12.96
CA SER A 162 15.44 -2.23 12.69
C SER A 162 15.50 -3.62 12.09
N ASP A 163 14.73 -4.56 12.66
CA ASP A 163 14.77 -5.98 12.36
C ASP A 163 13.35 -6.50 12.17
N GLY A 164 13.13 -7.29 11.13
CA GLY A 164 11.83 -7.87 10.83
C GLY A 164 11.71 -8.36 9.39
N VAL A 165 10.58 -8.99 9.10
CA VAL A 165 10.24 -9.47 7.76
C VAL A 165 8.90 -8.88 7.36
N ILE A 166 8.86 -8.26 6.18
CA ILE A 166 7.63 -7.81 5.54
C ILE A 166 7.45 -8.61 4.26
N ALA A 167 6.39 -9.40 4.20
CA ALA A 167 6.05 -10.24 3.05
C ALA A 167 4.93 -9.63 2.20
N GLY A 168 4.49 -10.36 1.16
CA GLY A 168 3.35 -9.97 0.34
C GLY A 168 3.60 -8.75 -0.54
N VAL A 169 2.52 -8.04 -0.88
CA VAL A 169 2.56 -6.89 -1.80
C VAL A 169 3.46 -5.78 -1.25
N THR A 170 3.42 -5.51 0.05
CA THR A 170 4.26 -4.47 0.67
C THR A 170 5.74 -4.82 0.59
N GLY A 171 6.12 -6.06 0.88
CA GLY A 171 7.51 -6.51 0.72
C GLY A 171 7.99 -6.36 -0.73
N ALA A 172 7.15 -6.74 -1.70
CA ALA A 172 7.45 -6.56 -3.12
C ALA A 172 7.63 -5.07 -3.48
N LEU A 173 6.75 -4.18 -3.01
CA LEU A 173 6.86 -2.74 -3.25
C LEU A 173 8.13 -2.14 -2.62
N LEU A 174 8.43 -2.48 -1.37
CA LEU A 174 9.59 -1.95 -0.65
C LEU A 174 10.92 -2.31 -1.34
N VAL A 175 11.05 -3.53 -1.86
CA VAL A 175 12.27 -4.02 -2.51
C VAL A 175 12.43 -3.52 -3.94
N ASN A 176 11.32 -3.33 -4.68
CA ASN A 176 11.37 -3.06 -6.12
C ASN A 176 11.20 -1.58 -6.48
N LEU A 177 10.85 -0.71 -5.53
CA LEU A 177 10.80 0.73 -5.77
C LEU A 177 12.23 1.31 -5.83
N PRO A 178 12.65 1.92 -6.96
CA PRO A 178 14.00 2.42 -7.10
C PRO A 178 14.26 3.59 -6.12
N PRO A 179 15.47 3.67 -5.53
CA PRO A 179 15.79 4.67 -4.51
C PRO A 179 15.95 6.10 -5.05
N ARG A 180 16.01 6.31 -6.37
CA ARG A 180 16.28 7.63 -6.98
C ARG A 180 15.63 7.81 -8.36
N ARG A 181 15.24 9.06 -8.65
CA ARG A 181 14.89 9.60 -9.97
C ARG A 181 16.02 9.48 -11.02
N ASP A 182 17.23 9.10 -10.61
CA ASP A 182 18.40 9.13 -11.50
C ASP A 182 18.85 7.71 -11.89
N SER A 183 18.22 6.70 -11.29
CA SER A 183 18.46 5.28 -11.55
C SER A 183 18.30 4.97 -13.04
N PRO A 184 19.15 4.13 -13.65
CA PRO A 184 18.97 3.62 -15.00
C PRO A 184 17.56 3.05 -15.23
N TRP A 185 16.99 2.44 -14.18
CA TRP A 185 15.62 1.91 -14.14
C TRP A 185 14.54 3.00 -14.17
N TRP A 186 14.80 4.18 -13.58
CA TRP A 186 13.93 5.36 -13.70
C TRP A 186 14.04 6.05 -15.07
N ARG A 187 15.22 6.05 -15.71
CA ARG A 187 15.40 6.66 -17.04
C ARG A 187 14.60 5.92 -18.12
N SER A 188 14.56 4.59 -18.07
CA SER A 188 13.68 3.78 -18.91
C SER A 188 12.18 3.98 -18.63
N TRP A 189 11.83 4.44 -17.42
CA TRP A 189 10.47 4.70 -16.91
C TRP A 189 9.94 6.11 -17.26
N SER A 190 10.85 7.07 -17.48
CA SER A 190 10.58 8.45 -17.90
C SER A 190 10.61 8.69 -19.42
N ALA A 191 11.04 7.70 -20.20
CA ALA A 191 10.93 7.76 -21.66
C ALA A 191 9.43 7.69 -22.05
N PRO A 192 8.95 8.55 -22.96
CA PRO A 192 7.63 8.37 -23.55
C PRO A 192 7.54 6.95 -24.12
N ALA A 193 6.43 6.25 -23.84
CA ALA A 193 6.16 4.98 -24.51
C ALA A 193 6.22 5.23 -26.02
N ARG A 194 7.07 4.45 -26.71
CA ARG A 194 7.13 4.47 -28.17
C ARG A 194 5.91 3.78 -28.75
#